data_AF-A0A5D4SPM0-F1
#
_entry.id   AF-A0A5D4SPM0-F1
#
_cell.length_a   1.000
_cell.length_b   1.000
_cell.length_c   1.000
_cell.angle_alpha   90.00
_cell.angle_beta   90.00
_cell.angle_gamma   90.00
#
_symmetry.space_group_name_H-M   'P 1'
#
loop_
_entity.id
_entity.type
_entity.pdbx_description
1 polymer ?
#
loop_
_entity_poly.entity_id
_entity_poly.type
_entity_poly.pdbx_seq_one_letter_code
_entity_poly.pdbx_strand_id
1 'polypeptide(L)' 'MSDYQFFLHERDKIDFYIEKGFRILQVKESLDGAAILFANPASGIQETIHVGTAEARKYFSGLLLKQKEHSAEQK' A
#
# COMPACT_ATOMS: atom_id res chain seq x y z
N MET A 1 -16.09 17.11 -4.37
CA MET A 1 -14.99 17.53 -3.48
C MET A 1 -14.54 16.42 -2.52
N SER A 2 -14.74 15.12 -2.83
CA SER A 2 -14.63 14.05 -1.81
C SER A 2 -13.44 13.10 -1.97
N ASP A 3 -12.93 12.87 -3.18
CA ASP A 3 -12.00 11.76 -3.43
C ASP A 3 -10.60 11.98 -2.85
N TYR A 4 -10.13 13.23 -2.80
CA TYR A 4 -8.79 13.54 -2.29
C TYR A 4 -8.64 13.32 -0.78
N GLN A 5 -9.70 13.54 0.01
CA GLN A 5 -9.67 13.27 1.44
C GLN A 5 -9.65 11.77 1.75
N PHE A 6 -10.34 10.97 0.95
CA PHE A 6 -10.25 9.51 1.02
C PHE A 6 -8.82 9.05 0.74
N PHE A 7 -8.18 9.60 -0.31
CA PHE A 7 -6.78 9.32 -0.61
C PHE A 7 -5.83 9.68 0.55
N LEU A 8 -6.00 10.85 1.18
CA LEU A 8 -5.16 11.25 2.31
C LEU A 8 -5.31 10.30 3.50
N HIS A 9 -6.54 9.89 3.82
CA HIS A 9 -6.78 8.92 4.90
C HIS A 9 -6.21 7.53 4.58
N GLU A 10 -6.31 7.11 3.32
CA GLU A 10 -5.73 5.85 2.83
C GLU A 10 -4.21 5.87 2.93
N ARG A 11 -3.58 6.97 2.51
CA ARG A 11 -2.13 7.18 2.60
C ARG A 11 -1.66 7.17 4.05
N ASP A 12 -2.29 7.94 4.93
CA ASP A 12 -1.89 8.01 6.34
C ASP A 12 -2.00 6.64 7.02
N LYS A 13 -3.00 5.81 6.65
CA LYS A 13 -3.07 4.42 7.10
C LYS A 13 -1.88 3.61 6.58
N ILE A 14 -1.59 3.69 5.28
CA ILE A 14 -0.46 2.98 4.66
C ILE A 14 0.86 3.34 5.38
N ASP A 15 1.11 4.63 5.59
CA ASP A 15 2.31 5.10 6.29
C ASP A 15 2.34 4.57 7.74
N PHE A 16 1.22 4.59 8.46
CA PHE A 16 1.12 4.03 9.81
C PHE A 16 1.45 2.53 9.86
N TYR A 17 0.99 1.74 8.89
CA TYR A 17 1.32 0.32 8.80
C TYR A 17 2.80 0.11 8.42
N ILE A 18 3.33 0.89 7.48
CA ILE A 18 4.75 0.83 7.10
C ILE A 18 5.65 1.16 8.30
N GLU A 19 5.34 2.21 9.08
CA GLU A 19 6.06 2.56 10.31
C GLU A 19 5.98 1.45 11.37
N LYS A 20 4.83 0.77 11.48
CA LYS A 20 4.68 -0.41 12.34
C LYS A 20 5.45 -1.64 11.86
N GLY A 21 6.13 -1.57 10.72
CA GLY A 21 6.89 -2.68 10.14
C GLY A 21 6.03 -3.67 9.35
N PHE A 22 4.80 -3.29 8.98
CA PHE A 22 4.02 -4.09 8.04
C PHE A 22 4.65 -4.00 6.66
N ARG A 23 4.64 -5.12 5.95
CA ARG A 23 5.12 -5.20 4.57
C ARG A 23 3.94 -5.38 3.63
N ILE A 24 4.02 -4.76 2.47
CA ILE A 24 3.10 -5.05 1.38
C ILE A 24 3.36 -6.49 0.94
N LEU A 25 2.35 -7.34 1.12
CA LEU A 25 2.37 -8.74 0.71
C LEU A 25 1.92 -8.87 -0.75
N GLN A 26 0.81 -8.23 -1.09
CA GLN A 26 0.21 -8.29 -2.42
C GLN A 26 -0.57 -7.02 -2.72
N VAL A 27 -0.62 -6.63 -3.98
CA VAL A 27 -1.50 -5.55 -4.46
C VAL A 27 -2.41 -6.14 -5.52
N LYS A 28 -3.71 -5.83 -5.44
CA LYS A 28 -4.74 -6.25 -6.37
C LYS A 28 -5.42 -5.00 -6.95
N GLU A 29 -5.02 -4.62 -8.15
CA GLU A 29 -5.73 -3.59 -8.91
C GLU A 29 -7.02 -4.13 -9.52
N SER A 30 -8.03 -3.27 -9.62
CA SER A 30 -9.32 -3.52 -10.24
C SER A 30 -9.77 -2.24 -10.96
N LEU A 31 -10.77 -2.35 -11.84
CA LEU A 31 -11.23 -1.22 -12.65
C LEU A 31 -11.77 -0.06 -11.78
N ASP A 32 -12.31 -0.38 -10.60
CA ASP A 32 -12.89 0.58 -9.66
C ASP A 32 -11.93 1.02 -8.53
N GLY A 33 -10.68 0.55 -8.52
CA GLY A 33 -9.73 0.87 -7.46
C GLY A 33 -8.58 -0.13 -7.31
N ALA A 34 -7.93 -0.14 -6.16
CA ALA A 34 -6.86 -1.07 -5.82
C ALA A 34 -7.06 -1.58 -4.40
N ALA A 35 -6.56 -2.78 -4.10
CA ALA A 35 -6.54 -3.36 -2.76
C ALA A 35 -5.11 -3.75 -2.43
N ILE A 36 -4.54 -3.14 -1.38
CA ILE A 36 -3.19 -3.41 -0.90
C ILE A 36 -3.30 -4.30 0.34
N LEU A 37 -2.74 -5.49 0.25
CA LEU A 37 -2.66 -6.45 1.34
C LEU A 37 -1.34 -6.23 2.08
N PHE A 38 -1.43 -5.74 3.30
CA PHE A 38 -0.34 -5.62 4.25
C PHE A 38 -0.30 -6.85 5.15
N ALA A 39 0.90 -7.32 5.45
CA ALA A 39 1.11 -8.37 6.43
C ALA A 39 2.16 -7.90 7.44
N ASN A 40 1.86 -8.07 8.73
CA ASN A 40 2.83 -7.87 9.79
C ASN A 40 3.60 -9.16 10.05
N PRO A 41 4.91 -9.23 9.74
CA PRO A 41 5.72 -10.40 10.05
C PRO A 41 5.87 -10.64 11.57
N ALA A 42 5.70 -9.62 12.41
CA ALA A 42 5.84 -9.74 13.86
C ALA A 42 4.56 -10.28 14.54
N SER A 43 3.39 -10.02 13.97
CA SER A 43 2.10 -10.35 14.59
C SER A 43 1.27 -11.36 13.79
N GLY A 44 1.63 -11.65 12.54
CA GLY A 44 0.82 -12.46 11.62
C GLY A 44 -0.48 -11.79 11.17
N ILE A 45 -0.73 -10.54 11.55
CA ILE A 45 -1.93 -9.79 11.17
C ILE A 45 -1.84 -9.40 9.70
N GLN A 46 -2.90 -9.68 8.97
CA GLN A 46 -3.08 -9.23 7.59
C GLN A 46 -4.16 -8.15 7.55
N GLU A 47 -3.83 -7.04 6.92
CA GLU A 47 -4.67 -5.85 6.80
C GLU A 47 -4.82 -5.52 5.31
N THR A 48 -6.05 -5.38 4.83
CA THR A 48 -6.30 -5.05 3.42
C THR A 48 -6.87 -3.65 3.31
N ILE A 49 -6.13 -2.77 2.65
CA ILE A 49 -6.54 -1.39 2.41
C ILE A 49 -7.04 -1.28 0.97
N HIS A 50 -8.31 -0.90 0.84
CA HIS A 50 -8.90 -0.58 -0.46
C HIS A 50 -8.68 0.90 -0.73
N VAL A 51 -8.13 1.20 -1.89
CA VAL A 51 -7.79 2.53 -2.39
C VAL A 51 -8.57 2.73 -3.69
N GLY A 52 -9.66 3.50 -3.63
CA GLY A 52 -10.53 3.73 -4.80
C GLY A 52 -10.03 4.81 -5.76
N THR A 53 -8.96 5.52 -5.40
CA THR A 53 -8.57 6.76 -6.05
C THR A 53 -7.51 6.58 -7.14
N ALA A 54 -7.63 7.36 -8.22
CA ALA A 54 -6.65 7.34 -9.31
C ALA A 54 -5.24 7.76 -8.84
N GLU A 55 -5.15 8.64 -7.85
CA GLU A 55 -3.87 9.07 -7.25
C GLU A 55 -3.18 7.93 -6.48
N ALA A 56 -3.95 7.06 -5.81
CA ALA A 56 -3.39 5.88 -5.15
C ALA A 56 -2.67 4.97 -6.14
N ARG A 57 -3.16 4.86 -7.40
CA ARG A 57 -2.48 4.08 -8.45
C ARG A 57 -1.08 4.57 -8.75
N LYS A 58 -0.91 5.90 -8.79
CA LYS A 58 0.37 6.55 -9.04
C LYS A 58 1.32 6.37 -7.85
N TYR A 59 0.79 6.49 -6.63
CA TYR A 59 1.54 6.38 -5.39
C TYR A 59 2.00 4.94 -5.10
N PHE A 60 1.11 3.95 -5.18
CA PHE A 60 1.47 2.55 -4.93
C PHE A 60 2.44 2.01 -5.99
N SER A 61 2.28 2.42 -7.26
CA SER A 61 3.22 2.02 -8.32
C SER A 61 4.66 2.44 -7.99
N GLY A 62 4.84 3.63 -7.41
CA GLY A 62 6.13 4.09 -6.91
C GLY A 62 6.63 3.30 -5.70
N LEU A 63 5.74 2.98 -4.74
CA LEU A 63 6.07 2.17 -3.56
C LEU A 63 6.49 0.74 -3.91
N LEU A 64 5.78 0.08 -4.83
CA LEU A 64 6.13 -1.27 -5.30
C LEU A 64 7.50 -1.29 -5.99
N LEU A 65 7.81 -0.26 -6.77
CA LEU A 65 9.11 -0.16 -7.43
C LEU A 65 10.23 -0.02 -6.39
N LYS A 66 10.06 0.87 -5.40
CA LYS A 66 10.99 1.00 -4.27
C LYS A 66 11.16 -0.31 -3.50
N GLN A 67 10.08 -1.04 -3.24
CA GLN A 67 10.15 -2.32 -2.52
C GLN A 67 10.92 -3.38 -3.33
N LYS A 68 10.75 -3.41 -4.67
CA LYS A 68 11.48 -4.32 -5.55
C LYS A 68 12.97 -3.98 -5.63
N GLU A 69 13.35 -2.71 -5.71
CA GLU A 69 14.75 -2.31 -5.72
C GLU A 69 15.45 -2.71 -4.42
N HIS A 70 14.81 -2.48 -3.27
CA HIS A 70 15.35 -2.86 -1.96
C HIS A 70 15.44 -4.39 -1.77
N SER A 71 14.74 -5.18 -2.60
CA SER A 71 14.82 -6.64 -2.63
C SER A 71 15.85 -7.16 -3.63
N ALA A 72 16.19 -6.36 -4.66
CA ALA A 72 17.14 -6.73 -5.71
C ALA A 72 18.60 -6.46 -5.31
N GLU A 73 18.85 -5.51 -4.41
CA GLU A 73 20.20 -5.15 -3.92
C GLU A 73 20.77 -6.10 -2.85
N GLN A 74 20.05 -7.13 -2.43
CA GLN A 74 20.56 -8.15 -1.50
C GLN A 74 21.04 -9.44 -2.18
N LYS A 75 21.39 -9.40 -3.47
CA LYS A 75 21.91 -10.55 -4.22
C LYS A 75 23.36 -10.37 -4.65
#